data_AF-A0A073HYB8-F1
#
_entry.id   AF-A0A073HYB8-F1
#
_cell.length_a   1.000
_cell.length_b   1.000
_cell.length_c   1.000
_cell.angle_alpha   90.00
_cell.angle_beta   90.00
_cell.angle_gamma   90.00
#
_symmetry.space_group_name_H-M   'P 1'
#
loop_
_entity.id
_entity.type
_entity.pdbx_description
1 polymer ?
#
loop_
_entity_poly.entity_id
_entity_poly.type
_entity_poly.pdbx_seq_one_letter_code
_entity_poly.pdbx_strand_id
1 'polypeptide(L)'
;MKKLGYTQVFIPIQQLLFRYVDEFIWTKTTLDGQVRSGNGHATRHAFEKAFIFGIGNYKIRKDGYKVPNVVAAPIRNASQKPDEQYALAESLCPGGFMIEIFARNHNLRDGIVSVGNQI
;
A
#
# COMPACT_ATOMS: atom_id res chain seq x y z
N MET A 1 -28.67 9.61 1.79
CA MET A 1 -27.55 8.65 1.92
C MET A 1 -26.24 9.41 1.75
N LYS A 2 -25.38 9.45 2.77
CA LYS A 2 -24.10 10.21 2.73
C LYS A 2 -23.13 9.51 1.77
N LYS A 3 -22.43 10.29 0.94
CA LYS A 3 -21.36 9.78 0.05
C LYS A 3 -20.22 9.23 0.91
N LEU A 4 -20.10 7.91 1.01
CA LEU A 4 -18.95 7.23 1.63
C LEU A 4 -17.81 7.16 0.60
N GLY A 5 -16.88 8.10 0.61
CA GLY A 5 -15.68 8.04 -0.23
C GLY A 5 -14.57 8.92 0.32
N TYR A 6 -13.37 8.34 0.55
CA TYR A 6 -12.13 8.94 1.08
C TYR A 6 -12.20 9.60 2.48
N THR A 7 -13.28 10.31 2.80
CA THR A 7 -13.48 11.04 4.06
C THR A 7 -13.31 10.18 5.32
N GLN A 8 -13.69 8.89 5.27
CA GLN A 8 -13.54 7.98 6.41
C GLN A 8 -12.11 7.56 6.74
N VAL A 9 -11.20 7.56 5.76
CA VAL A 9 -9.80 7.19 5.99
C VAL A 9 -8.98 8.43 6.31
N PHE A 10 -9.21 9.51 5.58
CA PHE A 10 -8.41 10.72 5.69
C PHE A 10 -8.68 11.49 6.99
N ILE A 11 -9.94 11.58 7.45
CA ILE A 11 -10.25 12.34 8.67
C ILE A 11 -9.54 11.76 9.91
N PRO A 12 -9.65 10.45 10.22
CA PRO A 12 -8.96 9.90 11.39
C PRO A 12 -7.44 10.01 11.29
N ILE A 13 -6.87 9.78 10.12
CA ILE A 13 -5.42 9.84 9.92
C ILE A 13 -4.90 11.28 10.08
N GLN A 14 -5.62 12.27 9.55
CA GLN A 14 -5.25 13.69 9.72
C GLN A 14 -5.35 14.15 11.18
N GLN A 15 -6.29 13.60 11.96
CA GLN A 15 -6.37 13.85 13.41
C GLN A 15 -5.15 13.32 14.16
N LEU A 16 -4.46 12.30 13.61
CA LEU A 16 -3.20 11.76 14.13
C LEU A 16 -1.95 12.53 13.65
N LEU A 17 -2.12 13.74 13.11
CA LEU A 17 -1.05 14.62 12.60
C LEU A 17 -0.32 14.09 11.36
N PHE A 18 -0.86 13.08 10.70
CA PHE A 18 -0.35 12.61 9.41
C PHE A 18 -0.83 13.50 8.27
N ARG A 19 0.08 13.84 7.36
CA ARG A 19 -0.20 14.60 6.15
C ARG A 19 -0.15 13.68 4.94
N TYR A 20 -1.15 13.78 4.07
CA TYR A 20 -1.15 13.06 2.80
C TYR A 20 0.04 13.52 1.94
N VAL A 21 0.76 12.56 1.37
CA VAL A 21 1.93 12.80 0.53
C VAL A 21 1.66 12.35 -0.89
N ASP A 22 1.29 11.09 -1.07
CA ASP A 22 1.09 10.46 -2.38
C ASP A 22 0.26 9.17 -2.26
N GLU A 23 0.01 8.49 -3.37
CA GLU A 23 -0.63 7.17 -3.41
C GLU A 23 0.14 6.17 -4.28
N PHE A 24 0.04 4.90 -3.92
CA PHE A 24 0.51 3.75 -4.68
C PHE A 24 -0.68 2.91 -5.14
N ILE A 25 -0.65 2.46 -6.38
CA ILE A 25 -1.73 1.73 -7.03
C ILE A 25 -1.22 0.36 -7.48
N TRP A 26 -1.86 -0.68 -6.98
CA TRP A 26 -1.67 -2.03 -7.49
C TRP A 26 -2.78 -2.38 -8.47
N THR A 27 -2.46 -2.45 -9.75
CA THR A 27 -3.30 -3.05 -10.79
C THR A 27 -3.20 -4.57 -10.69
N LYS A 28 -4.34 -5.21 -10.45
CA LYS A 28 -4.45 -6.65 -10.27
C LYS A 28 -4.40 -7.34 -11.62
N THR A 29 -3.50 -8.30 -11.78
CA THR A 29 -3.39 -9.08 -13.02
C THR A 29 -3.57 -10.58 -12.80
N THR A 30 -3.73 -11.32 -13.90
CA THR A 30 -3.47 -12.76 -13.96
C THR A 30 -1.96 -13.01 -14.04
N LEU A 31 -1.54 -14.28 -13.91
CA LEU A 31 -0.15 -14.67 -14.12
C LEU A 31 0.34 -14.31 -15.53
N ASP A 32 -0.55 -14.34 -16.52
CA ASP A 32 -0.27 -13.96 -17.92
C ASP A 32 -0.32 -12.43 -18.16
N GLY A 33 -0.40 -11.62 -17.10
CA GLY A 33 -0.37 -10.16 -17.19
C GLY A 33 -1.69 -9.50 -17.59
N GLN A 34 -2.78 -10.25 -17.78
CA GLN A 34 -4.08 -9.69 -18.13
C GLN A 34 -4.73 -9.03 -16.91
N VAL A 35 -5.34 -7.85 -17.08
CA VAL A 35 -6.01 -7.14 -15.99
C VAL A 35 -7.18 -7.96 -15.44
N ARG A 36 -7.18 -8.20 -14.13
CA ARG A 36 -8.21 -8.95 -13.42
C ARG A 36 -9.07 -8.03 -12.57
N SER A 37 -10.33 -7.89 -12.96
CA SER A 37 -11.31 -7.10 -12.22
C SER A 37 -12.12 -7.95 -11.25
N GLY A 38 -12.18 -7.54 -9.99
CA GLY A 38 -13.07 -8.10 -8.98
C GLY A 38 -14.45 -7.46 -8.98
N ASN A 39 -15.24 -7.79 -7.95
CA ASN A 39 -16.53 -7.16 -7.71
C ASN A 39 -16.34 -5.71 -7.27
N GLY A 40 -17.29 -4.87 -7.61
CA GLY A 40 -17.41 -3.51 -7.07
C GLY A 40 -18.85 -3.05 -7.04
N HIS A 41 -19.07 -1.84 -6.56
CA HIS A 41 -20.43 -1.36 -6.31
C HIS A 41 -21.09 -0.78 -7.56
N ALA A 42 -20.48 0.26 -8.15
CA ALA A 42 -20.94 0.87 -9.40
C ALA A 42 -20.15 0.38 -10.62
N THR A 43 -18.86 0.05 -10.42
CA THR A 43 -17.96 -0.46 -11.45
C THR A 43 -17.14 -1.61 -10.88
N ARG A 44 -16.62 -2.49 -11.75
CA ARG A 44 -15.70 -3.54 -11.31
C ARG A 44 -14.35 -2.94 -10.92
N HIS A 45 -13.78 -3.37 -9.80
CA HIS A 45 -12.48 -2.88 -9.33
C HIS A 45 -11.33 -3.77 -9.80
N ALA A 46 -10.41 -3.19 -10.56
CA ALA A 46 -9.21 -3.87 -11.07
C ALA A 46 -7.92 -3.48 -10.31
N PHE A 47 -8.02 -2.63 -9.29
CA PHE A 47 -6.87 -2.15 -8.55
C PHE A 47 -7.14 -2.04 -7.06
N GLU A 48 -6.07 -1.95 -6.28
CA GLU A 48 -6.07 -1.53 -4.88
C GLU A 48 -5.17 -0.31 -4.73
N LYS A 49 -5.52 0.59 -3.82
CA LYS A 49 -4.73 1.78 -3.49
C LYS A 49 -4.12 1.65 -2.10
N ALA A 50 -2.88 2.08 -1.95
CA ALA A 50 -2.23 2.37 -0.69
C ALA A 50 -1.94 3.86 -0.63
N PHE A 51 -2.32 4.52 0.47
CA PHE A 51 -2.04 5.94 0.67
C PHE A 51 -0.74 6.10 1.45
N ILE A 52 0.06 7.08 1.04
CA ILE A 52 1.33 7.43 1.66
C ILE A 52 1.09 8.69 2.49
N PHE A 53 1.38 8.58 3.78
CA PHE A 53 1.28 9.69 4.71
C PHE A 53 2.61 9.93 5.41
N GLY A 54 2.92 11.19 5.69
CA GLY A 54 4.11 11.60 6.44
C GLY A 54 3.72 12.32 7.74
N ILE A 55 4.48 12.08 8.80
CA ILE A 55 4.33 12.74 10.10
C ILE A 55 5.63 13.44 10.49
N GLY A 56 5.53 14.59 11.15
CA GLY A 56 6.70 15.37 11.57
C GLY A 56 7.53 15.94 10.40
N ASN A 57 8.84 15.97 10.59
CA ASN A 57 9.80 16.46 9.60
C ASN A 57 10.43 15.27 8.85
N TYR A 58 9.98 15.02 7.62
CA TYR A 58 10.52 13.99 6.74
C TYR A 58 11.08 14.64 5.47
N LYS A 59 12.12 14.03 4.90
CA LYS A 59 12.67 14.40 3.60
C LYS A 59 12.46 13.24 2.64
N ILE A 60 11.70 13.47 1.58
CA ILE A 60 11.65 12.52 0.46
C ILE A 60 12.97 12.70 -0.30
N ARG A 61 13.81 11.65 -0.32
CA ARG A 61 15.10 11.70 -1.03
C ARG A 61 14.83 11.90 -2.52
N LYS A 62 15.49 12.88 -3.15
CA LYS A 62 15.38 13.11 -4.60
C LYS A 62 15.83 11.89 -5.42
N ASP A 63 16.72 11.08 -4.84
CA ASP A 63 17.24 9.84 -5.41
C ASP A 63 16.20 8.68 -5.36
N GLY A 64 15.13 8.82 -4.57
CA GLY A 64 14.08 7.81 -4.30
C GLY A 64 12.87 7.86 -5.23
N TYR A 65 12.83 8.76 -6.21
CA TYR A 65 11.71 8.89 -7.17
C TYR A 65 11.83 7.96 -8.40
N LYS A 66 12.32 6.73 -8.21
CA LYS A 66 12.47 5.77 -9.32
C LYS A 66 11.38 4.70 -9.37
N VAL A 67 10.63 4.50 -8.29
CA VAL A 67 9.58 3.49 -8.25
C VAL A 67 8.29 4.09 -8.82
N PRO A 68 7.70 3.50 -9.88
CA PRO A 68 6.42 3.97 -10.39
C PRO A 68 5.35 3.83 -9.32
N ASN A 69 4.47 4.83 -9.21
CA ASN A 69 3.35 4.80 -8.29
C ASN A 69 2.27 3.79 -8.70
N VAL A 70 2.37 3.21 -9.90
CA VAL A 70 1.49 2.12 -10.37
C VAL A 70 2.34 0.88 -10.62
N VAL A 71 1.90 -0.25 -10.04
CA VAL A 71 2.44 -1.58 -10.35
C VAL A 71 1.35 -2.47 -10.94
N ALA A 72 1.71 -3.32 -11.89
CA ALA A 72 0.87 -4.42 -12.34
C ALA A 72 1.45 -5.73 -11.80
N ALA A 73 0.70 -6.41 -10.93
CA ALA A 73 1.17 -7.64 -10.28
C ALA A 73 0.04 -8.66 -10.12
N PRO A 74 0.34 -9.97 -10.20
CA PRO A 74 -0.68 -10.99 -10.19
C PRO A 74 -1.34 -11.12 -8.81
N ILE A 75 -2.65 -11.40 -8.80
CA ILE A 75 -3.33 -11.80 -7.56
C ILE A 75 -2.81 -13.15 -7.11
N ARG A 76 -2.42 -13.24 -5.83
CA ARG A 76 -1.98 -14.48 -5.16
C ARG A 76 -3.09 -14.98 -4.22
N ASN A 77 -2.82 -15.10 -2.93
CA ASN A 77 -3.81 -15.50 -1.93
C ASN A 77 -4.78 -14.36 -1.58
N ALA A 78 -5.88 -14.71 -0.93
CA ALA A 78 -6.87 -13.76 -0.48
C ALA A 78 -6.23 -12.66 0.39
N SER A 79 -6.45 -11.40 0.02
CA SER A 79 -5.93 -10.22 0.73
C SER A 79 -4.39 -10.14 0.77
N GLN A 80 -3.68 -10.91 -0.05
CA GLN A 80 -2.22 -10.82 -0.20
C GLN A 80 -1.86 -9.68 -1.15
N LYS A 81 -1.23 -8.64 -0.61
CA LYS A 81 -0.73 -7.47 -1.34
C LYS A 81 0.49 -7.84 -2.22
N PRO A 82 0.85 -7.02 -3.22
CA PRO A 82 2.03 -7.26 -4.06
C PRO A 82 3.31 -7.05 -3.26
N ASP A 83 4.37 -7.78 -3.58
CA ASP A 83 5.65 -7.64 -2.87
C ASP A 83 6.38 -6.35 -3.25
N GLU A 84 6.00 -5.75 -4.38
CA GLU A 84 6.50 -4.49 -4.88
C GLU A 84 6.24 -3.32 -3.91
N GLN A 85 5.28 -3.45 -2.98
CA GLN A 85 5.09 -2.48 -1.91
C GLN A 85 6.31 -2.36 -0.97
N TYR A 86 7.06 -3.46 -0.78
CA TYR A 86 8.25 -3.46 0.07
C TYR A 86 9.41 -2.73 -0.61
N ALA A 87 9.57 -2.91 -1.93
CA ALA A 87 10.56 -2.16 -2.70
C ALA A 87 10.24 -0.66 -2.71
N LEU A 88 8.94 -0.29 -2.78
CA LEU A 88 8.52 1.09 -2.61
C LEU A 88 8.87 1.63 -1.22
N ALA A 89 8.54 0.89 -0.15
CA ALA A 89 8.83 1.31 1.22
C ALA A 89 10.34 1.51 1.46
N GLU A 90 11.18 0.59 1.01
CA GLU A 90 12.64 0.70 1.09
C GLU A 90 13.17 1.89 0.25
N SER A 91 12.60 2.14 -0.93
CA SER A 91 12.98 3.30 -1.75
C SER A 91 12.63 4.63 -1.08
N LEU A 92 11.50 4.68 -0.35
CA LEU A 92 11.07 5.87 0.40
C LEU A 92 11.89 6.07 1.68
N CYS A 93 12.34 4.98 2.33
CA CYS A 93 13.09 5.01 3.57
C CYS A 93 14.29 4.03 3.54
N PRO A 94 15.36 4.31 2.76
CA PRO A 94 16.47 3.37 2.59
C PRO A 94 17.21 3.11 3.90
N GLY A 95 17.34 1.84 4.29
CA GLY A 95 17.95 1.43 5.56
C GLY A 95 17.16 1.86 6.80
N GLY A 96 15.90 2.27 6.63
CA GLY A 96 15.01 2.64 7.73
C GLY A 96 14.45 1.42 8.47
N PHE A 97 14.03 1.63 9.71
CA PHE A 97 13.27 0.62 10.44
C PHE A 97 11.83 0.56 9.92
N MET A 98 11.37 -0.64 9.57
CA MET A 98 10.03 -0.88 9.05
C MET A 98 9.19 -1.72 10.02
N ILE A 99 7.91 -1.37 10.12
CA ILE A 99 6.91 -2.14 10.84
C ILE A 99 5.72 -2.42 9.92
N GLU A 100 5.24 -3.66 9.90
CA GLU A 100 4.02 -4.07 9.22
C GLU A 100 2.96 -4.48 10.24
N ILE A 101 1.82 -3.79 10.24
CA ILE A 101 0.70 -4.06 11.14
C ILE A 101 -0.38 -4.85 10.37
N PHE A 102 -0.99 -5.82 11.06
CA PHE A 102 -1.90 -6.83 10.49
C PHE A 102 -1.22 -7.81 9.54
N ALA A 103 0.08 -8.04 9.73
CA ALA A 103 0.85 -9.01 8.98
C ALA A 103 0.34 -10.45 9.23
N ARG A 104 0.53 -11.30 8.22
CA ARG A 104 0.33 -12.75 8.26
C ARG A 104 1.66 -13.46 8.01
N ASN A 105 1.69 -14.78 8.14
CA ASN A 105 2.89 -15.60 7.85
C ASN A 105 3.58 -15.31 6.51
N HIS A 106 2.82 -14.99 5.45
CA HIS A 106 3.42 -14.66 4.14
C HIS A 106 4.01 -13.24 4.03
N ASN A 107 3.84 -12.41 5.05
CA ASN A 107 4.39 -11.05 5.12
C ASN A 107 5.76 -11.01 5.81
N LEU A 108 6.18 -12.08 6.49
CA LEU A 108 7.43 -12.11 7.25
C LEU A 108 8.64 -11.91 6.34
N ARG A 109 9.49 -10.94 6.69
CA ARG A 109 10.69 -10.55 5.95
C ARG A 109 11.78 -10.08 6.90
N ASP A 110 13.03 -10.33 6.54
CA ASP A 110 14.18 -9.81 7.28
C ASP A 110 14.16 -8.28 7.31
N GLY A 111 14.48 -7.70 8.46
CA GLY A 111 14.52 -6.24 8.64
C GLY A 111 13.15 -5.56 8.84
N ILE A 112 12.04 -6.32 8.82
CA ILE A 112 10.69 -5.78 9.08
C ILE A 112 10.15 -6.37 10.38
N VAL A 113 9.72 -5.51 11.30
CA VAL A 113 8.96 -5.93 12.47
C VAL A 113 7.52 -6.20 12.05
N SER A 114 7.05 -7.44 12.16
CA SER A 114 5.68 -7.82 11.79
C SER A 114 4.80 -8.01 13.03
N VAL A 115 3.64 -7.36 13.05
CA VAL A 115 2.63 -7.48 14.11
C VAL A 115 1.32 -7.94 13.51
N GLY A 116 0.79 -9.07 14.00
CA GLY A 116 -0.47 -9.61 13.53
C GLY A 116 -0.95 -10.76 14.38
N ASN A 117 -2.25 -11.03 14.34
CA ASN A 117 -2.90 -12.11 15.09
C ASN A 117 -2.95 -13.44 14.32
N GLN A 118 -2.33 -13.50 13.14
CA GLN A 118 -2.25 -14.66 12.24
C GLN A 118 -0.81 -14.92 11.77
N ILE A 119 0.16 -14.53 12.61
CA ILE A 119 1.58 -14.85 12.47
C ILE A 119 1.81 -16.13 13.26
#